data_AF-A0A0V8DMX0-F1
#
_entry.id   AF-A0A0V8DMX0-F1
#
_cell.length_a   1.000
_cell.length_b   1.000
_cell.length_c   1.000
_cell.angle_alpha   90.00
_cell.angle_beta   90.00
_cell.angle_gamma   90.00
#
_symmetry.space_group_name_H-M   'P 1'
#
loop_
_entity.id
_entity.type
_entity.pdbx_description
1 polymer ?
#
loop_
_entity_poly.entity_id
_entity_poly.type
_entity_poly.pdbx_seq_one_letter_code
_entity_poly.pdbx_strand_id
1 'polypeptide(L)'
;MNQEGISASNHLKIKKELDYTKRVINEINKMKKGSIVLMGQITTISKMRIYDPKNKFDVLNGVRVSNDILDKIDNKLHDFYLKKIKIVDK
;
A
#
# COMPACT_ATOMS: atom_id res chain seq x y z
N MET A 1 14.50 -23.95 30.99
CA MET A 1 13.16 -23.36 30.76
C MET A 1 12.17 -24.50 30.67
N ASN A 2 11.13 -24.49 31.50
CA ASN A 2 10.23 -25.62 31.71
C ASN A 2 9.20 -25.73 30.57
N GLN A 3 8.68 -26.93 30.29
CA GLN A 3 7.76 -27.22 29.18
C GLN A 3 6.51 -26.32 29.16
N GLU A 4 6.00 -25.92 30.33
CA GLU A 4 4.85 -25.02 30.46
C GLU A 4 5.13 -23.60 29.95
N GLY A 5 6.34 -23.08 30.14
CA GLY A 5 6.74 -21.76 29.65
C GLY A 5 6.90 -21.69 28.13
N ILE A 6 7.22 -22.83 27.50
CA ILE A 6 7.34 -22.95 26.04
C ILE A 6 5.94 -22.97 25.39
N SER A 7 4.97 -23.65 26.01
CA SER A 7 3.57 -23.71 25.56
C SER A 7 2.88 -22.34 25.58
N ALA A 8 3.05 -21.58 26.67
CA ALA A 8 2.48 -20.23 26.80
C ALA A 8 3.05 -19.23 25.77
N SER A 9 4.35 -19.33 25.47
CA SER A 9 5.02 -18.50 24.45
C SER A 9 4.47 -18.80 23.04
N ASN A 10 4.26 -20.08 22.72
CA ASN A 10 3.68 -20.49 21.43
C ASN A 10 2.23 -20.03 21.28
N HIS A 11 1.41 -20.13 22.34
CA HIS A 11 0.05 -19.63 22.32
C HIS A 11 -0.02 -18.13 22.03
N LEU A 12 0.86 -17.34 22.65
CA LEU A 12 0.94 -15.88 22.41
C LEU A 12 1.33 -15.55 20.97
N LYS A 13 2.26 -16.29 20.36
CA LYS A 13 2.65 -16.11 18.96
C LYS A 13 1.49 -16.41 18.02
N ILE A 14 0.81 -17.54 18.21
CA ILE A 14 -0.35 -17.93 17.40
C ILE A 14 -1.46 -16.88 17.48
N LYS A 15 -1.73 -16.35 18.69
CA LYS A 15 -2.73 -15.29 18.87
C LYS A 15 -2.38 -14.02 18.08
N LYS A 16 -1.10 -13.60 18.09
CA LYS A 16 -0.65 -12.44 17.32
C LYS A 16 -0.83 -12.62 15.81
N GLU A 17 -0.46 -13.79 15.27
CA GLU A 17 -0.64 -14.12 13.85
C GLU A 17 -2.12 -14.17 13.45
N LEU A 18 -2.97 -14.73 14.32
CA LEU A 18 -4.42 -14.77 14.13
C LEU A 18 -5.00 -13.35 14.09
N ASP A 19 -4.60 -12.49 15.02
CA ASP A 19 -5.06 -11.09 15.07
C ASP A 19 -4.58 -10.30 13.84
N TYR A 20 -3.35 -10.53 13.39
CA TYR A 20 -2.84 -9.94 12.14
C TYR A 20 -3.66 -10.41 10.92
N THR A 21 -3.90 -11.72 10.80
CA THR A 21 -4.69 -12.29 9.70
C THR A 21 -6.11 -11.72 9.66
N LYS A 22 -6.76 -11.56 10.83
CA LYS A 22 -8.07 -10.90 10.93
C LYS A 22 -8.04 -9.46 10.43
N ARG A 23 -6.98 -8.69 10.77
CA ARG A 23 -6.80 -7.33 10.23
C ARG A 23 -6.67 -7.34 8.72
N VAL A 24 -5.87 -8.26 8.16
CA VAL A 24 -5.69 -8.40 6.70
C VAL A 24 -7.02 -8.67 6.00
N ILE A 25 -7.80 -9.65 6.48
CA ILE A 25 -9.11 -9.99 5.92
C ILE A 25 -10.06 -8.78 5.99
N ASN A 26 -10.07 -8.07 7.11
CA ASN A 26 -10.91 -6.89 7.28
C ASN A 26 -10.56 -5.77 6.30
N GLU A 27 -9.27 -5.50 6.06
CA GLU A 27 -8.85 -4.51 5.07
C GLU A 27 -9.21 -4.93 3.64
N ILE A 28 -8.99 -6.20 3.27
CA ILE A 28 -9.39 -6.72 1.96
C ILE A 28 -10.90 -6.55 1.73
N ASN A 29 -11.73 -6.82 2.75
CA ASN A 29 -13.18 -6.69 2.66
C ASN A 29 -13.66 -5.24 2.49
N LYS A 30 -12.88 -4.24 2.95
CA LYS A 30 -13.19 -2.82 2.73
C LYS A 30 -12.86 -2.35 1.32
N MET A 31 -11.99 -3.07 0.60
CA MET A 31 -11.56 -2.67 -0.73
C MET A 31 -12.61 -3.00 -1.79
N LYS A 32 -12.74 -2.10 -2.77
CA LYS A 32 -13.58 -2.35 -3.94
C LYS A 32 -12.90 -3.35 -4.88
N LYS A 33 -13.71 -4.05 -5.68
CA LYS A 33 -13.21 -4.92 -6.74
C LYS A 33 -12.60 -4.06 -7.86
N GLY A 34 -11.29 -3.84 -7.78
CA GLY A 34 -10.52 -3.01 -8.70
C GLY A 34 -10.31 -1.58 -8.21
N SER A 35 -9.40 -0.88 -8.87
CA SER A 35 -8.97 0.48 -8.54
C SER A 35 -8.96 1.36 -9.79
N ILE A 36 -9.33 2.63 -9.64
CA ILE A 36 -9.26 3.65 -10.68
C ILE A 36 -8.43 4.80 -10.15
N VAL A 37 -7.53 5.33 -10.97
CA VAL A 37 -6.71 6.51 -10.62
C VAL A 37 -7.38 7.77 -11.17
N LEU A 38 -7.55 8.78 -10.32
CA LEU A 38 -8.14 10.07 -10.67
C LEU A 38 -7.02 11.09 -10.89
N MET A 39 -6.50 11.16 -12.12
CA MET A 39 -5.33 11.99 -12.46
C MET A 39 -5.54 13.48 -12.16
N GLY A 40 -6.76 14.00 -12.31
CA GLY A 40 -7.08 15.40 -12.02
C GLY A 40 -7.13 15.76 -10.52
N GLN A 41 -6.99 14.77 -9.62
CA GLN A 41 -7.11 14.95 -8.16
C GLN A 41 -5.81 14.66 -7.41
N ILE A 42 -4.67 14.77 -8.09
CA ILE A 42 -3.37 14.63 -7.43
C ILE A 42 -3.19 15.79 -6.46
N THR A 43 -2.81 15.46 -5.24
CA THR A 43 -2.65 16.45 -4.17
C THR A 43 -1.53 16.06 -3.22
N THR A 44 -0.91 17.08 -2.63
CA THR A 44 0.09 16.89 -1.57
C THR A 44 -0.63 16.68 -0.25
N ILE A 45 -0.30 15.60 0.45
CA ILE A 45 -0.82 15.32 1.79
C ILE A 45 0.32 15.32 2.81
N SER A 46 -0.01 15.69 4.05
CA SER A 46 0.86 15.47 5.19
C SER A 46 1.02 13.97 5.46
N LYS A 47 2.21 13.55 5.89
CA LYS A 47 2.48 12.16 6.33
C LYS A 47 1.53 11.70 7.44
N MET A 48 1.04 12.62 8.28
CA MET A 48 0.09 12.30 9.35
C MET A 48 -1.28 11.84 8.85
N ARG A 49 -1.63 12.14 7.59
CA ARG A 49 -2.89 11.70 6.96
C ARG A 49 -2.83 10.27 6.40
N ILE A 50 -1.66 9.64 6.39
CA ILE A 50 -1.50 8.24 5.98
C ILE A 50 -1.89 7.36 7.18
N TYR A 51 -2.99 6.61 7.05
CA TYR A 51 -3.53 5.78 8.13
C TYR A 51 -3.02 4.34 8.14
N ASP A 52 -2.86 3.74 6.96
CA ASP A 52 -2.29 2.42 6.73
C ASP A 52 -1.57 2.47 5.36
N PRO A 53 -0.25 2.22 5.27
CA PRO A 53 0.65 1.82 6.34
C PRO A 53 1.29 3.03 7.07
N LYS A 54 1.33 3.00 8.40
CA LYS A 54 2.16 3.89 9.24
C LYS A 54 3.47 3.21 9.62
N ASN A 55 3.42 1.90 9.86
CA ASN A 55 4.49 1.10 10.41
C ASN A 55 4.74 -0.15 9.54
N LYS A 56 5.86 -0.84 9.77
CA LYS A 56 6.19 -2.09 9.06
C LYS A 56 5.21 -3.25 9.32
N PHE A 57 4.41 -3.15 10.38
CA PHE A 57 3.44 -4.18 10.81
C PHE A 57 2.00 -3.89 10.35
N ASP A 58 1.80 -2.82 9.58
CA ASP A 58 0.50 -2.50 9.03
C ASP A 58 0.20 -3.33 7.79
N VAL A 59 -1.09 -3.46 7.50
CA VAL A 59 -1.58 -4.45 6.54
C VAL A 59 -1.13 -4.11 5.13
N LEU A 60 -1.11 -2.82 4.77
CA LEU A 60 -0.73 -2.37 3.43
C LEU A 60 0.77 -2.07 3.31
N ASN A 61 1.57 -2.44 4.31
CA ASN A 61 3.02 -2.25 4.22
C ASN A 61 3.61 -3.08 3.07
N GLY A 62 4.38 -2.43 2.21
CA GLY A 62 4.98 -3.05 1.03
C GLY A 62 4.00 -3.31 -0.13
N VAL A 63 2.72 -2.97 0.01
CA VAL A 63 1.75 -3.06 -1.09
C VAL A 63 2.04 -1.97 -2.11
N ARG A 64 2.31 -2.38 -3.34
CA ARG A 64 2.66 -1.51 -4.47
C ARG A 64 2.05 -2.08 -5.75
N VAL A 65 1.61 -1.19 -6.64
CA VAL A 65 1.20 -1.56 -8.00
C VAL A 65 2.41 -1.96 -8.86
N SER A 66 2.20 -2.79 -9.88
CA SER A 66 3.28 -3.23 -10.77
C SER A 66 3.97 -2.06 -11.49
N ASN A 67 5.21 -2.26 -11.91
CA ASN A 67 5.99 -1.26 -12.64
C ASN A 67 5.26 -0.78 -13.90
N ASP A 68 4.70 -1.71 -14.68
CA ASP A 68 3.93 -1.38 -15.89
C ASP A 68 2.73 -0.45 -15.61
N ILE A 69 2.11 -0.55 -14.43
CA ILE A 69 1.02 0.35 -14.04
C ILE A 69 1.57 1.72 -13.65
N LEU A 70 2.70 1.76 -12.95
CA LEU A 70 3.38 3.02 -12.62
C LEU A 70 3.81 3.77 -13.87
N ASP A 71 4.38 3.07 -14.85
CA ASP A 71 4.76 3.67 -16.14
C ASP A 71 3.55 4.25 -16.87
N LYS A 72 2.38 3.59 -16.79
CA LYS A 72 1.13 4.13 -17.35
C LYS A 72 0.67 5.39 -16.64
N ILE A 73 0.81 5.46 -15.31
CA ILE A 73 0.49 6.65 -14.52
C ILE A 73 1.44 7.78 -14.91
N ASP A 74 2.74 7.52 -14.99
CA ASP A 74 3.76 8.52 -15.34
C ASP A 74 3.52 9.10 -16.73
N ASN A 75 3.27 8.25 -17.74
CA ASN A 75 2.93 8.71 -19.09
C ASN A 75 1.68 9.60 -19.10
N LYS A 76 0.67 9.26 -18.28
CA LYS A 76 -0.54 10.10 -18.14
C LYS A 76 -0.28 11.41 -17.40
N LEU A 77 0.61 11.43 -16.40
CA LEU A 77 1.05 12.67 -15.76
C LEU A 77 1.72 13.60 -16.77
N HIS A 78 2.60 13.05 -17.60
CA HIS A 78 3.25 13.79 -18.66
C HIS A 78 2.23 14.40 -19.61
N ASP A 79 1.27 13.61 -20.11
CA ASP A 79 0.23 14.11 -21.02
C ASP A 79 -0.64 15.22 -20.41
N PHE A 80 -0.98 15.14 -19.11
CA PHE A 80 -1.88 16.09 -18.45
C PHE A 80 -1.19 17.39 -18.02
N TYR A 81 0.06 17.32 -17.55
CA TYR A 81 0.70 18.43 -16.84
C TYR A 81 2.00 18.90 -17.47
N LEU A 82 2.60 18.12 -18.38
CA LEU A 82 3.89 18.45 -18.99
C LEU A 82 3.72 18.70 -20.48
N LYS A 83 4.14 19.89 -20.93
CA LYS A 83 4.10 20.24 -22.35
C LYS A 83 5.04 19.30 -23.11
N LYS A 84 4.54 18.65 -24.18
CA LYS A 84 5.41 17.90 -25.10
C LYS A 84 6.46 18.86 -25.65
N ILE A 85 7.70 18.69 -25.22
CA ILE A 85 8.83 19.41 -25.78
C ILE A 85 8.99 18.85 -27.18
N LYS A 86 8.56 19.61 -28.19
CA LYS A 86 9.04 19.39 -29.55
C LYS A 86 10.52 19.75 -29.51
N ILE A 87 11.37 18.73 -29.49
CA ILE A 87 12.77 18.94 -29.84
C ILE A 87 12.69 19.35 -31.31
N VAL A 88 12.86 20.65 -31.56
CA VAL A 88 12.99 21.16 -32.90
C VAL A 88 14.39 20.75 -33.32
N ASP A 89 14.47 19.73 -34.17
CA ASP A 89 15.72 19.34 -34.81
C ASP A 89 16.26 20.60 -35.52
N LYS A 90 17.43 21.05 -35.09
CA LYS A 90 18.17 22.18 -35.66
C LYS A 90 18.97 21.72 -36.87
#